data_AF-A0A7J4P0Z6-F1
#
_entry.id   AF-A0A7J4P0Z6-F1
#
_cell.length_a   1.000
_cell.length_b   1.000
_cell.length_c   1.000
_cell.angle_alpha   90.00
_cell.angle_beta   90.00
_cell.angle_gamma   90.00
#
_symmetry.space_group_name_H-M   'P 1'
#
loop_
_entity.id
_entity.type
_entity.pdbx_description
1 polymer ?
#
loop_
_entity_poly.entity_id
_entity_poly.type
_entity_poly.pdbx_seq_one_letter_code
_entity_poly.pdbx_strand_id
1 'polypeptide(L)'
;MLAEVVLTPAEGKRLIAKAIAHMPIVQLAKENGTIIVATSTTNAYVLEELLGKEIKEKGMFTAGVVTKDGLQITEAKGRGDHTVIQKGKV
;
A
#
# COMPACT_ATOMS: atom_id res chain seq x y z
N MET A 1 -11.53 -7.95 -29.30
CA MET A 1 -10.75 -7.94 -28.04
C MET A 1 -9.38 -8.52 -28.35
N LEU A 2 -8.29 -7.79 -28.10
CA LEU A 2 -6.93 -8.23 -28.47
C LEU A 2 -6.24 -9.03 -27.34
N ALA A 3 -6.61 -8.79 -26.08
CA ALA A 3 -6.23 -9.60 -24.93
C ALA A 3 -7.18 -9.32 -23.74
N GLU A 4 -7.34 -10.31 -22.87
CA GLU A 4 -7.95 -10.19 -21.55
C GLU A 4 -6.94 -10.68 -20.51
N VAL A 5 -6.72 -9.89 -19.46
CA VAL A 5 -5.74 -10.20 -18.42
C VAL A 5 -6.46 -10.18 -17.08
N VAL A 6 -6.41 -11.30 -16.36
CA VAL A 6 -6.96 -11.44 -15.02
C VAL A 6 -5.81 -11.36 -14.03
N LEU A 7 -5.92 -10.45 -13.06
CA LEU A 7 -4.91 -10.26 -12.02
C LEU A 7 -5.34 -10.96 -10.73
N THR A 8 -4.37 -11.53 -10.02
CA THR A 8 -4.56 -11.88 -8.62
C THR A 8 -4.80 -10.61 -7.78
N PRO A 9 -5.40 -10.72 -6.59
CA PRO A 9 -5.54 -9.57 -5.70
C PRO A 9 -4.22 -8.86 -5.38
N ALA A 10 -3.12 -9.60 -5.27
CA ALA A 10 -1.79 -9.04 -5.00
C ALA A 10 -1.26 -8.22 -6.21
N GLU A 11 -1.42 -8.74 -7.42
CA GLU A 11 -1.03 -8.04 -8.65
C GLU A 11 -1.90 -6.80 -8.89
N GLY A 12 -3.21 -6.89 -8.63
CA GLY A 12 -4.11 -5.74 -8.69
C GLY A 12 -3.71 -4.62 -7.72
N LYS A 13 -3.39 -4.97 -6.47
CA LYS A 13 -2.88 -4.02 -5.47
C LYS A 13 -1.57 -3.38 -5.91
N ARG A 14 -0.64 -4.16 -6.49
CA ARG A 14 0.62 -3.66 -7.03
C ARG A 14 0.38 -2.69 -8.20
N LEU A 15 -0.55 -3.00 -9.10
CA LEU A 15 -0.90 -2.12 -10.21
C LEU A 15 -1.44 -0.77 -9.71
N ILE A 16 -2.36 -0.80 -8.74
CA ILE A 16 -2.89 0.40 -8.09
C ILE A 16 -1.75 1.20 -7.43
N ALA A 17 -0.86 0.53 -6.70
CA ALA A 17 0.25 1.18 -6.03
C ALA A 17 1.19 1.89 -6.99
N LYS A 18 1.56 1.23 -8.10
CA LYS A 18 2.36 1.84 -9.17
C LYS A 18 1.66 3.05 -9.75
N ALA A 19 0.36 2.96 -10.05
CA ALA A 19 -0.41 4.07 -10.58
C ALA A 19 -0.38 5.27 -9.63
N ILE A 20 -0.72 5.06 -8.34
CA ILE A 20 -0.73 6.11 -7.31
C ILE A 20 0.65 6.76 -7.18
N ALA A 21 1.71 5.95 -7.08
CA ALA A 21 3.06 6.47 -6.94
C ALA A 21 3.45 7.35 -8.13
N HIS A 22 3.00 7.07 -9.36
CA HIS A 22 3.33 7.88 -10.54
C HIS A 22 2.39 9.08 -10.78
N MET A 23 1.38 9.31 -9.92
CA MET A 23 0.49 10.47 -10.10
C MET A 23 1.24 11.80 -9.85
N PRO A 24 1.08 12.82 -10.70
CA PRO A 24 1.77 14.11 -10.53
C PRO A 24 1.52 14.77 -9.17
N ILE A 25 0.28 14.69 -8.65
CA ILE A 25 -0.08 15.25 -7.36
C ILE A 25 0.64 14.55 -6.18
N VAL A 26 0.87 13.24 -6.30
CA VAL A 26 1.57 12.45 -5.29
C VAL A 26 3.06 12.76 -5.32
N GLN A 27 3.66 12.88 -6.50
CA GLN A 27 5.06 13.28 -6.64
C GLN A 27 5.30 14.70 -6.11
N LEU A 28 4.43 15.66 -6.45
CA LEU A 28 4.50 17.02 -5.91
C LEU A 28 4.40 17.04 -4.37
N ALA A 29 3.48 16.27 -3.80
CA ALA A 29 3.32 16.15 -2.35
C ALA A 29 4.53 15.46 -1.70
N LYS A 30 5.14 14.49 -2.38
CA LYS A 30 6.36 13.82 -1.91
C LYS A 30 7.53 14.81 -1.79
N GLU A 31 7.68 15.72 -2.74
CA GLU A 31 8.79 16.71 -2.72
C GLU A 31 8.51 17.89 -1.80
N ASN A 32 7.29 18.43 -1.83
CA ASN A 32 6.99 19.75 -1.25
C ASN A 32 5.99 19.71 -0.09
N GLY A 33 5.28 18.60 0.07
CA GLY A 33 4.13 18.49 0.96
C GLY A 33 4.26 17.37 2.00
N THR A 34 3.09 16.88 2.41
CA THR A 34 2.93 15.77 3.34
C THR A 34 2.02 14.72 2.72
N ILE A 35 2.42 13.46 2.79
CA ILE A 35 1.61 12.30 2.43
C ILE A 35 1.35 11.51 3.70
N ILE A 36 0.10 11.18 3.97
CA ILE A 36 -0.28 10.28 5.07
C ILE A 36 -0.77 8.98 4.46
N VAL A 37 -0.09 7.89 4.80
CA VAL A 37 -0.43 6.54 4.34
C VAL A 37 -1.06 5.77 5.51
N ALA A 38 -2.37 5.60 5.45
CA ALA A 38 -3.12 4.79 6.42
C ALA A 38 -2.83 3.30 6.22
N THR A 39 -2.99 2.49 7.27
CA THR A 39 -2.76 1.05 7.23
C THR A 39 -3.85 0.35 6.44
N SER A 40 -3.48 -0.27 5.33
CA SER A 40 -4.32 -1.24 4.62
C SER A 40 -3.43 -2.18 3.81
N THR A 41 -3.93 -3.38 3.47
CA THR A 41 -3.13 -4.33 2.67
C THR A 41 -2.76 -3.79 1.28
N THR A 42 -3.51 -2.83 0.74
CA THR A 42 -3.18 -2.16 -0.54
C THR A 42 -2.17 -1.04 -0.31
N ASN A 43 -2.35 -0.24 0.76
CA ASN A 43 -1.47 0.88 1.06
C ASN A 43 -0.06 0.43 1.46
N ALA A 44 0.10 -0.80 1.94
CA ALA A 44 1.42 -1.41 2.09
C ALA A 44 2.19 -1.38 0.76
N TYR A 45 1.56 -1.75 -0.36
CA TYR A 45 2.18 -1.69 -1.68
C TYR A 45 2.46 -0.23 -2.10
N VAL A 46 1.53 0.70 -1.85
CA VAL A 46 1.74 2.12 -2.11
C VAL A 46 2.97 2.65 -1.37
N LEU A 47 3.11 2.29 -0.09
CA LEU A 47 4.23 2.70 0.74
C LEU A 47 5.55 2.14 0.22
N GLU A 48 5.57 0.91 -0.29
CA GLU A 48 6.75 0.35 -0.96
C GLU A 48 7.14 1.15 -2.21
N GLU A 49 6.18 1.47 -3.08
CA GLU A 49 6.45 2.23 -4.30
C GLU A 49 6.93 3.66 -3.98
N LEU A 50 6.39 4.28 -2.92
CA LEU A 50 6.80 5.62 -2.48
C LEU A 50 8.20 5.63 -1.85
N LEU A 51 8.54 4.61 -1.06
CA LEU A 51 9.81 4.55 -0.31
C LEU A 51 10.92 3.75 -1.00
N GLY A 52 10.60 2.98 -2.04
CA GLY A 52 11.53 2.06 -2.69
C GLY A 52 12.02 0.93 -1.76
N LYS A 53 11.25 0.59 -0.72
CA LYS A 53 11.62 -0.41 0.30
C LYS A 53 10.52 -1.44 0.42
N GLU A 54 10.89 -2.71 0.47
CA GLU A 54 9.93 -3.80 0.66
C GLU A 54 9.41 -3.87 2.09
N ILE A 55 8.10 -4.05 2.25
CA ILE A 55 7.42 -4.36 3.50
C ILE A 55 7.20 -5.87 3.54
N LYS A 56 7.91 -6.57 4.44
CA LYS A 56 7.89 -8.04 4.51
C LYS A 56 6.49 -8.59 4.86
N GLU A 57 5.82 -8.02 5.86
CA GLU A 57 4.55 -8.53 6.37
C GLU A 57 3.36 -7.62 6.00
N LYS A 58 3.05 -7.50 4.70
CA LYS A 58 1.95 -6.65 4.20
C LYS A 58 0.58 -7.04 4.78
N GLY A 59 0.39 -8.31 5.12
CA GLY A 59 -0.81 -8.82 5.78
C GLY A 59 -1.03 -8.22 7.17
N MET A 60 0.06 -7.83 7.86
CA MET A 60 0.02 -7.16 9.16
C MET A 60 -0.14 -5.65 9.07
N PHE A 61 -0.19 -5.08 7.86
CA PHE A 61 -0.45 -3.65 7.63
C PHE A 61 -1.96 -3.32 7.60
N THR A 62 -2.77 -4.06 8.36
CA THR A 62 -4.22 -3.85 8.50
C THR A 62 -4.71 -4.50 9.80
N ALA A 63 -5.85 -4.02 10.33
CA ALA A 63 -6.55 -4.69 11.42
C ALA A 63 -7.50 -5.77 10.89
N GLY A 64 -8.41 -5.40 9.97
CA GLY A 64 -9.33 -6.33 9.32
C GLY A 64 -8.75 -6.90 8.04
N VAL A 65 -8.95 -8.19 7.80
CA VAL A 65 -8.48 -8.88 6.59
C VAL A 65 -9.48 -9.91 6.11
N VAL A 66 -9.68 -9.98 4.80
CA VAL A 66 -10.44 -11.06 4.17
C VAL A 66 -9.46 -12.16 3.78
N THR A 67 -9.69 -13.37 4.28
CA THR A 67 -8.88 -14.55 4.02
C THR A 67 -9.72 -15.61 3.31
N LYS A 68 -9.09 -16.72 2.91
CA LYS A 68 -9.81 -17.89 2.39
C LYS A 68 -10.82 -18.48 3.39
N ASP A 69 -10.60 -18.24 4.69
CA ASP A 69 -11.43 -18.75 5.79
C ASP A 69 -12.47 -17.70 6.25
N GLY A 70 -12.62 -16.60 5.51
CA GLY A 70 -13.61 -15.54 5.77
C GLY A 70 -13.02 -14.25 6.34
N LEU A 71 -13.88 -13.48 7.02
CA LEU A 71 -13.53 -12.20 7.65
C LEU A 71 -12.73 -12.47 8.93
N GLN A 72 -11.52 -11.94 9.00
CA GLN A 72 -10.58 -12.16 10.10
C GLN A 72 -9.99 -10.84 10.60
N ILE A 73 -9.35 -10.90 11.77
CA ILE A 73 -8.66 -9.78 12.41
C ILE A 73 -7.21 -10.22 12.66
N THR A 74 -6.24 -9.39 12.29
CA THR A 74 -4.81 -9.67 12.53
C THR A 74 -4.50 -9.59 14.02
N GLU A 75 -3.39 -10.16 14.49
CA GLU A 75 -2.96 -9.92 15.87
C GLU A 75 -2.67 -8.44 16.08
N ALA A 76 -3.04 -7.88 17.24
CA ALA A 76 -2.76 -6.47 17.52
C ALA A 76 -1.25 -6.19 17.61
N LYS A 77 -0.50 -7.15 18.16
CA LYS A 77 0.95 -7.09 18.26
C LYS A 77 1.56 -7.28 16.86
N GLY A 78 2.42 -6.35 16.45
CA GLY A 78 3.11 -6.43 15.16
C GLY A 78 2.32 -5.86 13.97
N ARG A 79 1.15 -5.25 14.20
CA ARG A 79 0.52 -4.44 13.13
C ARG A 79 1.43 -3.29 12.76
N GLY A 80 1.51 -3.01 11.46
CA GLY A 80 2.19 -1.82 10.98
C GLY A 80 1.45 -0.54 11.37
N ASP A 81 2.19 0.56 11.49
CA ASP A 81 1.65 1.88 11.81
C ASP A 81 1.29 2.67 10.55
N HIS A 82 0.42 3.67 10.72
CA HIS A 82 0.27 4.72 9.71
C HIS A 82 1.60 5.42 9.49
N THR A 83 1.91 5.76 8.26
CA THR A 83 3.19 6.42 7.91
C THR A 83 2.92 7.82 7.41
N VAL A 84 3.67 8.79 7.95
CA VAL A 84 3.67 10.17 7.45
C VAL A 84 4.97 10.38 6.68
N ILE A 85 4.87 10.88 5.45
CA ILE A 85 6.02 11.24 4.62
C ILE A 85 5.98 12.75 4.45
N GLN A 86 6.96 13.46 5.01
CA GLN A 86 7.11 14.91 4.84
C GLN A 86 8.33 15.19 3.96
N LYS A 87 8.11 15.81 2.80
CA LYS A 87 9.19 16.20 1.87
C LYS A 87 10.18 15.03 1.61
N GLY A 88 9.63 13.84 1.38
CA GLY A 88 10.37 12.63 1.04
C GLY A 88 10.97 11.86 2.22
N LYS A 89 10.75 12.31 3.46
CA LYS A 89 11.26 11.65 4.68
C LYS A 89 10.12 11.08 5.50
N VAL A 90 10.33 9.87 6.03
CA VAL A 90 9.45 9.19 7.00
C VAL A 90 9.80 9.66 8.40
#